data_AF-A0A370DX29-F1
#
_entry.id   AF-A0A370DX29-F1
#
_cell.length_a   1.000
_cell.length_b   1.000
_cell.length_c   1.000
_cell.angle_alpha   90.00
_cell.angle_beta   90.00
_cell.angle_gamma   90.00
#
_symmetry.space_group_name_H-M   'P 1'
#
loop_
_entity.id
_entity.type
_entity.pdbx_description
1 polymer ?
#
loop_
_entity_poly.entity_id
_entity_poly.type
_entity_poly.pdbx_seq_one_letter_code
_entity_poly.pdbx_strand_id
1 'polypeptide(L)'
;MKDENGYVTYVTKKGTFEWGENLVPEYAWLSGEIRYQELEDRLDPNSVVPINTFKGDYDDPGARIWPFKIMRGKQPYDKGNNTLVISHLFGKDSEAYWKSFNWNRAIKAAMDAAGTDYSGEYGFIETTMHWPLSHMVAPKEEALGCDECHSRNGRLAELTGFYMPGRDKSDLLDIVGWLAVLGTLGGVSFHGVVRIFFSRKRRNG
;
A
#
# COMPACT_ATOMS: atom_id res chain seq x y z
N MET A 1 -18.13 5.34 22.39
CA MET A 1 -17.89 3.89 22.55
C MET A 1 -16.40 3.66 22.72
N LYS A 2 -15.97 2.53 23.29
CA LYS A 2 -14.56 2.18 23.46
C LYS A 2 -14.30 0.73 23.06
N ASP A 3 -13.06 0.40 22.67
CA ASP A 3 -12.60 -0.98 22.46
C ASP A 3 -12.12 -1.63 23.77
N GLU A 4 -11.61 -2.86 23.68
CA GLU A 4 -11.09 -3.66 24.79
C GLU A 4 -9.85 -3.04 25.47
N ASN A 5 -9.09 -2.23 24.74
CA ASN A 5 -7.90 -1.52 25.23
C ASN A 5 -8.26 -0.12 25.79
N GLY A 6 -9.54 0.25 25.76
CA GLY A 6 -10.05 1.50 26.30
C GLY A 6 -9.95 2.69 25.36
N TYR A 7 -9.56 2.49 24.10
CA TYR A 7 -9.53 3.54 23.07
C TYR A 7 -10.92 3.90 22.61
N VAL A 8 -11.16 5.19 22.38
CA VAL A 8 -12.47 5.66 21.93
C VAL A 8 -12.67 5.29 20.46
N THR A 9 -13.67 4.44 20.19
CA THR A 9 -13.99 3.93 18.83
C THR A 9 -15.08 4.71 18.13
N TYR A 10 -15.82 5.56 18.84
CA TYR A 10 -16.82 6.42 18.24
C TYR A 10 -17.03 7.70 19.04
N VAL A 11 -17.08 8.82 18.32
CA VAL A 11 -17.49 10.13 18.82
C VAL A 11 -18.46 10.73 17.82
N THR A 12 -19.67 11.11 18.25
CA THR A 12 -20.72 11.67 17.38
C THR A 12 -20.23 12.83 16.49
N LYS A 13 -19.28 13.62 16.99
CA LYS A 13 -18.69 14.77 16.29
C LYS A 13 -17.66 14.39 15.19
N LYS A 14 -17.19 13.14 15.17
CA LYS A 14 -16.02 12.72 14.37
C LYS A 14 -16.19 11.37 13.67
N GLY A 15 -17.24 10.61 13.99
CA GLY A 15 -17.48 9.29 13.43
C GLY A 15 -16.78 8.18 14.20
N THR A 16 -16.46 7.10 13.47
CA THR A 16 -15.86 5.86 13.97
C THR A 16 -14.34 5.89 13.80
N PHE A 17 -13.65 5.24 14.73
CA PHE A 17 -12.20 5.06 14.70
C PHE A 17 -11.85 3.58 14.80
N GLU A 18 -10.82 3.20 14.06
CA GLU A 18 -10.10 1.94 14.22
C GLU A 18 -8.69 2.26 14.70
N TRP A 19 -8.25 1.58 15.75
CA TRP A 19 -6.95 1.79 16.38
C TRP A 19 -6.04 0.61 16.09
N GLY A 20 -4.75 0.89 15.98
CA GLY A 20 -3.73 -0.13 15.80
C GLY A 20 -2.44 0.25 16.51
N GLU A 21 -1.76 -0.76 17.03
CA GLU A 21 -0.48 -0.67 17.71
C GLU A 21 0.51 -1.66 17.09
N ASN A 22 1.80 -1.34 17.15
CA ASN A 22 2.88 -2.18 16.58
C ASN A 22 2.61 -2.58 15.12
N LEU A 23 2.07 -1.64 14.34
CA LEU A 23 1.66 -1.89 12.97
C LEU A 23 2.86 -2.05 12.04
N VAL A 24 2.69 -2.93 11.06
CA VAL A 24 3.59 -3.07 9.92
C VAL A 24 3.41 -1.90 8.97
N PRO A 25 4.48 -1.15 8.62
CA PRO A 25 4.40 -0.13 7.59
C PRO A 25 4.10 -0.74 6.21
N GLU A 26 3.45 0.05 5.37
CA GLU A 26 3.30 -0.26 3.94
C GLU A 26 4.45 0.38 3.17
N TYR A 27 4.97 -0.30 2.15
CA TYR A 27 6.16 0.15 1.42
C TYR A 27 5.80 0.61 0.00
N ALA A 28 6.30 1.80 -0.36
CA ALA A 28 6.13 2.37 -1.70
C ALA A 28 7.42 3.08 -2.15
N TRP A 29 7.55 3.35 -3.44
CA TRP A 29 8.66 4.14 -3.97
C TRP A 29 8.51 5.63 -3.61
N LEU A 30 9.64 6.26 -3.29
CA LEU A 30 9.74 7.66 -2.92
C LEU A 30 10.96 8.30 -3.59
N SER A 31 10.70 9.22 -4.53
CA SER A 31 11.69 10.06 -5.23
C SER A 31 11.92 11.42 -4.55
N GLY A 32 11.04 11.80 -3.62
CA GLY A 32 11.04 13.11 -2.96
C GLY A 32 9.99 14.09 -3.49
N GLU A 33 9.32 13.78 -4.61
CA GLU A 33 8.18 14.57 -5.09
C GLU A 33 6.87 14.06 -4.48
N ILE A 34 6.14 14.97 -3.82
CA ILE A 34 4.85 14.72 -3.20
C ILE A 34 3.80 15.59 -3.89
N ARG A 35 2.69 14.98 -4.31
CA ARG A 35 1.51 15.70 -4.78
C ARG A 35 0.41 15.58 -3.76
N TYR A 36 -0.29 16.67 -3.50
CA TYR A 36 -1.52 16.70 -2.72
C TYR A 36 -2.72 16.92 -3.65
N GLN A 37 -3.89 16.43 -3.21
CA GLN A 37 -5.15 16.81 -3.82
C GLN A 37 -5.49 18.24 -3.41
N GLU A 38 -5.69 19.09 -4.41
CA GLU A 38 -6.12 20.47 -4.21
C GLU A 38 -7.65 20.58 -4.25
N LEU A 39 -8.20 21.73 -3.86
CA LEU A 39 -9.66 21.93 -3.82
C LEU A 39 -10.30 21.94 -5.22
N GLU A 40 -9.54 22.33 -6.24
CA GLU A 40 -10.01 22.33 -7.63
C GLU A 40 -9.83 20.98 -8.33
N ASP A 41 -9.09 20.04 -7.72
CA ASP A 41 -8.86 18.73 -8.30
C ASP A 41 -10.15 17.91 -8.30
N ARG A 42 -10.48 17.33 -9.46
CA ARG A 42 -11.63 16.44 -9.62
C ARG A 42 -11.31 15.04 -9.12
N LEU A 43 -12.26 14.48 -8.40
CA LEU A 43 -12.21 13.16 -7.79
C LEU A 43 -12.99 12.14 -8.64
N ASP A 44 -12.54 10.89 -8.64
CA ASP A 44 -13.37 9.76 -9.05
C ASP A 44 -14.10 9.19 -7.81
N PRO A 45 -15.43 9.40 -7.68
CA PRO A 45 -16.19 8.96 -6.51
C PRO A 45 -16.31 7.44 -6.37
N ASN A 46 -15.90 6.67 -7.38
CA ASN A 46 -15.90 5.20 -7.34
C ASN A 46 -14.55 4.60 -6.88
N SER A 47 -13.56 5.46 -6.64
CA SER A 47 -12.21 5.06 -6.22
C SER A 47 -11.90 5.51 -4.79
N VAL A 48 -10.93 4.86 -4.16
CA VAL A 48 -10.34 5.37 -2.92
C VAL A 48 -9.40 6.51 -3.30
N VAL A 49 -9.71 7.73 -2.87
CA VAL A 49 -8.96 8.93 -3.25
C VAL A 49 -7.69 9.06 -2.40
N PRO A 50 -6.49 9.02 -2.97
CA PRO A 50 -5.29 9.39 -2.25
C PRO A 50 -5.26 10.91 -2.09
N ILE A 51 -5.29 11.39 -0.84
CA ILE A 51 -5.11 12.81 -0.49
C ILE A 51 -3.71 13.29 -0.84
N ASN A 52 -2.74 12.38 -0.77
CA ASN A 52 -1.40 12.61 -1.26
C ASN A 52 -0.84 11.37 -1.95
N THR A 53 -0.03 11.62 -2.96
CA THR A 53 0.72 10.59 -3.69
C THR A 53 2.19 10.95 -3.72
N PHE A 54 3.02 9.90 -3.75
CA PHE A 54 4.47 10.02 -3.83
C PHE A 54 4.90 9.46 -5.18
N LYS A 55 5.75 10.20 -5.90
CA LYS A 55 6.33 9.70 -7.14
C LYS A 55 7.53 8.81 -6.86
N GLY A 56 7.82 7.95 -7.82
CA GLY A 56 8.98 7.08 -7.85
C GLY A 56 8.59 5.71 -8.35
N ASP A 57 9.54 5.04 -8.97
CA ASP A 57 9.43 3.66 -9.40
C ASP A 57 10.82 3.02 -9.38
N TYR A 58 10.93 1.80 -9.88
CA TYR A 58 12.20 1.07 -9.93
C TYR A 58 13.21 1.69 -10.90
N ASP A 59 12.75 2.32 -11.99
CA ASP A 59 13.61 2.87 -13.03
C ASP A 59 14.12 4.27 -12.68
N ASP A 60 13.51 4.95 -11.71
CA ASP A 60 13.98 6.21 -11.15
C ASP A 60 15.21 5.99 -10.22
N PRO A 61 16.43 6.39 -10.63
CA PRO A 61 17.63 6.21 -9.81
C PRO A 61 17.62 7.04 -8.52
N GLY A 62 16.79 8.09 -8.46
CA GLY A 62 16.58 8.92 -7.28
C GLY A 62 15.58 8.30 -6.30
N ALA A 63 14.74 7.37 -6.73
CA ALA A 63 13.72 6.77 -5.88
C ALA A 63 14.28 5.71 -4.94
N ARG A 64 13.68 5.61 -3.75
CA ARG A 64 13.96 4.56 -2.77
C ARG A 64 12.65 3.97 -2.27
N ILE A 65 12.67 2.68 -1.93
CA ILE A 65 11.56 2.05 -1.22
C ILE A 65 11.51 2.63 0.19
N TRP A 66 10.36 3.15 0.60
CA TRP A 66 10.18 3.84 1.85
C TRP A 66 8.98 3.30 2.65
N PRO A 67 9.06 3.22 3.99
CA PRO A 67 7.94 2.82 4.84
C PRO A 67 6.97 3.97 5.08
N PHE A 68 5.67 3.69 4.95
CA PHE A 68 4.59 4.63 5.18
C PHE A 68 3.59 4.11 6.21
N LYS A 69 3.08 5.03 7.03
CA LYS A 69 1.78 4.84 7.69
C LYS A 69 0.69 5.35 6.75
N ILE A 70 -0.27 4.50 6.42
CA ILE A 70 -1.42 4.90 5.61
C ILE A 70 -2.63 5.11 6.52
N MET A 71 -3.06 6.37 6.61
CA MET A 71 -4.31 6.73 7.25
C MET A 71 -5.46 6.53 6.25
N ARG A 72 -6.39 5.63 6.59
CA ARG A 72 -7.60 5.37 5.80
C ARG A 72 -8.80 6.03 6.49
N GLY A 73 -9.73 6.60 5.72
CA GLY A 73 -10.89 7.26 6.29
C GLY A 73 -11.98 7.62 5.28
N LYS A 74 -13.10 8.13 5.80
CA LYS A 74 -14.19 8.72 5.01
C LYS A 74 -14.36 10.18 5.39
N GLN A 75 -14.36 11.08 4.41
CA GLN A 75 -14.54 12.52 4.63
C GLN A 75 -15.60 13.08 3.68
N PRO A 76 -16.26 14.20 4.04
CA PRO A 76 -17.19 14.85 3.15
C PRO A 76 -16.49 15.32 1.87
N TYR A 77 -17.23 15.31 0.77
CA TYR A 77 -16.83 15.88 -0.52
C TYR A 77 -18.05 16.52 -1.19
N ASP A 78 -17.81 17.39 -2.16
CA ASP A 78 -18.86 18.00 -2.97
C ASP A 78 -19.31 16.98 -4.02
N LYS A 79 -20.52 16.46 -3.86
CA LYS A 79 -21.07 15.42 -4.74
C LYS A 79 -21.44 15.97 -6.12
N GLY A 80 -21.82 17.23 -6.21
CA GLY A 80 -22.18 17.87 -7.47
C GLY A 80 -20.96 18.19 -8.33
N ASN A 81 -19.87 18.65 -7.69
CA ASN A 81 -18.65 19.06 -8.39
C ASN A 81 -17.58 17.96 -8.45
N ASN A 82 -17.72 16.89 -7.68
CA ASN A 82 -16.71 15.85 -7.45
C ASN A 82 -15.37 16.44 -7.00
N THR A 83 -15.39 17.32 -6.01
CA THR A 83 -14.20 17.95 -5.44
C THR A 83 -14.16 17.77 -3.93
N LEU A 84 -12.97 17.93 -3.33
CA LEU A 84 -12.86 17.99 -1.88
C LEU A 84 -13.58 19.22 -1.34
N VAL A 85 -14.07 19.12 -0.10
CA VAL A 85 -14.63 20.26 0.62
C VAL A 85 -13.86 20.50 1.90
N ILE A 86 -13.77 21.77 2.28
CA ILE A 86 -13.46 22.17 3.65
C ILE A 86 -14.74 22.23 4.48
N SER A 87 -14.61 22.11 5.80
CA SER A 87 -15.75 22.12 6.71
C SER A 87 -15.44 22.92 7.96
N HIS A 88 -16.38 23.77 8.37
CA HIS A 88 -16.30 24.50 9.63
C HIS A 88 -16.65 23.58 10.79
N LEU A 89 -15.64 22.92 11.38
CA LEU A 89 -15.89 21.89 12.40
C LEU A 89 -16.10 22.48 13.80
N PHE A 90 -15.39 23.55 14.16
CA PHE A 90 -15.31 24.06 15.53
C PHE A 90 -15.75 25.52 15.64
N GLY A 91 -16.61 25.82 16.62
CA GLY A 91 -17.09 27.17 16.88
C GLY A 91 -18.25 27.18 17.88
N LYS A 92 -18.66 28.39 18.31
CA LYS A 92 -19.86 28.60 19.13
C LYS A 92 -21.06 29.02 18.28
N ASP A 93 -20.86 29.36 17.02
CA ASP A 93 -21.91 29.71 16.06
C ASP A 93 -22.70 28.49 15.58
N SER A 94 -23.78 28.73 14.84
CA SER A 94 -24.67 27.69 14.31
C SER A 94 -24.11 26.96 13.09
N GLU A 95 -23.02 27.44 12.51
CA GLU A 95 -22.41 26.89 11.31
C GLU A 95 -21.39 25.80 11.65
N ALA A 96 -20.83 25.83 12.86
CA ALA A 96 -19.90 24.81 13.34
C ALA A 96 -20.54 23.40 13.46
N TYR A 97 -20.00 22.42 12.72
CA TYR A 97 -20.50 21.04 12.70
C TYR A 97 -20.56 20.41 14.10
N TRP A 98 -19.56 20.60 14.95
CA TRP A 98 -19.52 20.01 16.29
C TRP A 98 -20.57 20.56 17.27
N LYS A 99 -21.31 21.61 16.87
CA LYS A 99 -22.46 22.16 17.60
C LYS A 99 -23.77 21.85 16.89
N SER A 100 -23.83 22.04 15.57
CA SER A 100 -25.07 21.94 14.79
C SER A 100 -25.37 20.53 14.27
N PHE A 101 -24.35 19.69 14.10
CA PHE A 101 -24.39 18.39 13.42
C PHE A 101 -24.96 18.47 11.99
N ASN A 102 -24.87 19.64 11.34
CA ASN A 102 -25.35 19.85 9.99
C ASN A 102 -24.18 20.03 9.02
N TRP A 103 -23.88 18.99 8.24
CA TRP A 103 -22.79 18.99 7.26
C TRP A 103 -22.95 20.03 6.16
N ASN A 104 -24.13 20.09 5.53
CA ASN A 104 -24.40 21.05 4.45
C ASN A 104 -24.10 22.49 4.88
N ARG A 105 -24.54 22.84 6.10
CA ARG A 105 -24.30 24.14 6.68
C ARG A 105 -22.82 24.40 6.95
N ALA A 106 -22.13 23.46 7.60
CA ALA A 106 -20.72 23.59 7.95
C ALA A 106 -19.79 23.64 6.73
N ILE A 107 -20.10 22.86 5.70
CA ILE A 107 -19.40 22.87 4.41
C ILE A 107 -19.62 24.21 3.73
N LYS A 108 -20.89 24.63 3.57
CA LYS A 108 -21.21 25.91 2.92
C LYS A 108 -20.48 27.09 3.57
N ALA A 109 -20.54 27.19 4.89
CA ALA A 109 -19.89 28.28 5.61
C ALA A 109 -18.36 28.32 5.41
N ALA A 110 -17.71 27.15 5.35
CA ALA A 110 -16.27 27.07 5.11
C ALA A 110 -15.91 27.38 3.65
N MET A 111 -16.63 26.79 2.69
CA MET A 111 -16.40 27.00 1.26
C MET A 111 -16.64 28.46 0.86
N ASP A 112 -17.70 29.10 1.37
CA ASP A 112 -17.95 30.53 1.17
C ASP A 112 -16.79 31.39 1.74
N ALA A 113 -16.26 31.02 2.91
CA ALA A 113 -15.14 31.73 3.54
C ALA A 113 -13.82 31.55 2.78
N ALA A 114 -13.61 30.42 2.10
CA ALA A 114 -12.45 30.19 1.24
C ALA A 114 -12.61 30.77 -0.18
N GLY A 115 -13.80 31.27 -0.54
CA GLY A 115 -14.07 31.79 -1.88
C GLY A 115 -14.14 30.68 -2.95
N THR A 116 -14.55 29.47 -2.57
CA THR A 116 -14.65 28.30 -3.46
C THR A 116 -16.10 27.85 -3.60
N ASP A 117 -16.46 27.33 -4.77
CA ASP A 117 -17.83 26.89 -5.06
C ASP A 117 -18.22 25.62 -4.28
N TYR A 118 -19.48 25.57 -3.84
CA TYR A 118 -20.11 24.37 -3.28
C TYR A 118 -21.46 24.14 -3.96
N SER A 119 -21.69 22.94 -4.49
CA SER A 119 -22.93 22.60 -5.20
C SER A 119 -24.18 22.62 -4.32
N GLY A 120 -24.01 22.55 -3.00
CA GLY A 120 -25.12 22.36 -2.05
C GLY A 120 -25.39 20.89 -1.73
N GLU A 121 -24.74 19.95 -2.42
CA GLU A 121 -24.84 18.51 -2.18
C GLU A 121 -23.50 17.93 -1.72
N TYR A 122 -23.53 17.18 -0.61
CA TYR A 122 -22.37 16.45 -0.11
C TYR A 122 -22.60 14.94 -0.15
N GLY A 123 -21.50 14.21 -0.28
CA GLY A 123 -21.41 12.80 0.03
C GLY A 123 -20.23 12.53 0.96
N PHE A 124 -19.93 11.26 1.19
CA PHE A 124 -18.68 10.84 1.84
C PHE A 124 -17.89 9.97 0.87
N ILE A 125 -16.59 10.21 0.80
CA ILE A 125 -15.68 9.48 -0.08
C ILE A 125 -14.58 8.80 0.75
N GLU A 126 -14.15 7.63 0.31
CA GLU A 126 -13.03 6.91 0.91
C GLU A 126 -11.72 7.55 0.49
N THR A 127 -10.83 7.71 1.47
CA THR A 127 -9.57 8.41 1.29
C THR A 127 -8.41 7.67 1.93
N THR A 128 -7.22 7.87 1.36
CA THR A 128 -5.95 7.48 1.97
C THR A 128 -5.05 8.70 2.12
N MET A 129 -4.32 8.78 3.23
CA MET A 129 -3.25 9.76 3.42
C MET A 129 -2.00 9.04 3.91
N HIS A 130 -0.92 9.15 3.15
CA HIS A 130 0.31 8.41 3.33
C HIS A 130 1.33 9.29 4.08
N TRP A 131 1.85 8.78 5.18
CA TRP A 131 2.82 9.48 6.04
C TRP A 131 4.15 8.74 6.03
N PRO A 132 5.23 9.30 5.47
CA PRO A 132 6.53 8.65 5.47
C PRO A 132 7.04 8.52 6.90
N LEU A 133 7.53 7.33 7.25
CA LEU A 133 8.05 7.05 8.58
C LEU A 133 9.55 7.35 8.62
N SER A 134 9.97 8.13 9.62
CA SER A 134 11.37 8.56 9.81
C SER A 134 11.84 8.56 11.27
N HIS A 135 11.01 8.05 12.18
CA HIS A 135 11.25 8.00 13.62
C HIS A 135 10.98 6.58 14.14
N MET A 136 11.17 6.34 15.44
CA MET A 136 11.03 5.00 16.05
C MET A 136 11.98 3.97 15.40
N VAL A 137 13.21 4.39 15.08
CA VAL A 137 14.25 3.49 14.59
C VAL A 137 14.59 2.48 15.70
N ALA A 138 14.32 1.21 15.44
CA ALA A 138 14.59 0.12 16.37
C ALA A 138 16.11 -0.15 16.50
N PRO A 139 16.55 -0.83 17.57
CA PRO A 139 17.91 -1.35 17.68
C PRO A 139 18.28 -2.24 16.47
N LYS A 140 19.57 -2.34 16.16
CA LYS A 140 20.06 -3.07 14.98
C LYS A 140 19.68 -4.56 14.99
N GLU A 141 19.49 -5.13 16.17
CA GLU A 141 19.09 -6.53 16.37
C GLU A 141 17.65 -6.81 15.90
N GLU A 142 16.84 -5.76 15.77
CA GLU A 142 15.45 -5.79 15.29
C GLU A 142 15.32 -5.23 13.87
N ALA A 143 16.44 -4.97 13.19
CA ALA A 143 16.43 -4.55 11.79
C ALA A 143 15.89 -5.69 10.91
N LEU A 144 15.20 -5.32 9.83
CA LEU A 144 14.56 -6.29 8.95
C LEU A 144 15.56 -7.31 8.39
N GLY A 145 15.21 -8.59 8.53
CA GLY A 145 15.95 -9.70 7.94
C GLY A 145 15.75 -9.80 6.43
N CYS A 146 16.61 -10.59 5.77
CA CYS A 146 16.51 -10.81 4.32
C CYS A 146 15.16 -11.42 3.93
N ASP A 147 14.70 -12.43 4.66
CA ASP A 147 13.45 -13.17 4.41
C ASP A 147 12.19 -12.32 4.63
N GLU A 148 12.25 -11.31 5.50
CA GLU A 148 11.13 -10.39 5.69
C GLU A 148 10.83 -9.61 4.41
N CYS A 149 11.83 -9.28 3.60
CA CYS A 149 11.62 -8.58 2.33
C CYS A 149 11.47 -9.55 1.15
N HIS A 150 12.32 -10.59 1.10
CA HIS A 150 12.44 -11.48 -0.05
C HIS A 150 11.46 -12.66 -0.07
N SER A 151 10.64 -12.84 0.97
CA SER A 151 9.58 -13.85 0.95
C SER A 151 8.40 -13.42 0.07
N ARG A 152 7.65 -14.40 -0.45
CA ARG A 152 6.46 -14.16 -1.30
C ARG A 152 5.42 -13.26 -0.64
N ASN A 153 5.24 -13.40 0.68
CA ASN A 153 4.32 -12.60 1.48
C ASN A 153 5.10 -11.66 2.43
N GLY A 154 6.26 -11.19 1.98
CA GLY A 154 7.12 -10.29 2.76
C GLY A 154 6.66 -8.84 2.72
N ARG A 155 7.45 -7.95 3.34
CA ARG A 155 7.23 -6.49 3.42
C ARG A 155 7.02 -5.84 2.07
N LEU A 156 7.66 -6.38 1.03
CA LEU A 156 7.68 -5.82 -0.32
C LEU A 156 6.79 -6.59 -1.30
N ALA A 157 5.83 -7.39 -0.80
CA ALA A 157 4.95 -8.22 -1.63
C ALA A 157 4.20 -7.41 -2.71
N GLU A 158 3.67 -6.23 -2.34
CA GLU A 158 2.88 -5.36 -3.22
C GLU A 158 3.71 -4.56 -4.23
N LEU A 159 5.04 -4.49 -4.05
CA LEU A 159 5.91 -3.74 -4.96
C LEU A 159 6.24 -4.54 -6.21
N THR A 160 5.44 -4.33 -7.25
CA THR A 160 5.65 -4.95 -8.56
C THR A 160 6.45 -4.01 -9.48
N GLY A 161 7.08 -4.55 -10.52
CA GLY A 161 7.89 -3.77 -11.47
C GLY A 161 9.38 -4.10 -11.48
N PHE A 162 9.85 -4.98 -10.59
CA PHE A 162 11.22 -5.49 -10.62
C PHE A 162 11.27 -6.94 -10.14
N TYR A 163 12.32 -7.66 -10.54
CA TYR A 163 12.56 -9.02 -10.07
C TYR A 163 13.27 -9.02 -8.72
N MET A 164 12.67 -9.69 -7.75
CA MET A 164 13.18 -9.89 -6.41
C MET A 164 13.45 -11.38 -6.15
N PRO A 165 14.71 -11.77 -5.90
CA PRO A 165 15.04 -13.15 -5.55
C PRO A 165 14.22 -13.64 -4.35
N GLY A 166 13.71 -14.86 -4.41
CA GLY A 166 12.91 -15.48 -3.33
C GLY A 166 11.41 -15.17 -3.43
N ARG A 167 11.05 -13.93 -3.77
CA ARG A 167 9.65 -13.49 -3.92
C ARG A 167 9.13 -13.85 -5.31
N ASP A 168 9.87 -13.43 -6.32
CA ASP A 168 9.51 -13.61 -7.71
C ASP A 168 10.05 -14.94 -8.24
N LYS A 169 9.40 -15.46 -9.29
CA LYS A 169 9.83 -16.67 -10.01
C LYS A 169 9.78 -16.41 -11.52
N SER A 170 10.60 -17.16 -12.25
CA SER A 170 10.53 -17.19 -13.71
C SER A 170 10.21 -18.61 -14.14
N ASP A 171 8.98 -18.83 -14.59
CA ASP A 171 8.53 -20.17 -15.00
C ASP A 171 9.39 -20.75 -16.12
N LEU A 172 9.90 -19.90 -17.03
CA LEU A 172 10.81 -20.34 -18.09
C LEU A 172 12.15 -20.84 -17.52
N LEU A 173 12.78 -20.08 -16.62
CA LEU A 173 14.04 -20.48 -16.00
C LEU A 173 13.85 -21.74 -15.15
N ASP A 174 12.73 -21.84 -14.44
CA ASP A 174 12.39 -23.02 -13.65
C ASP A 174 12.25 -24.26 -14.55
N ILE A 175 11.55 -24.14 -15.69
CA ILE A 175 11.42 -25.24 -16.67
C ILE A 175 12.78 -25.63 -17.24
N VAL A 176 13.57 -24.67 -17.71
CA VAL A 176 14.89 -24.95 -18.29
C VAL A 176 15.80 -25.59 -17.25
N GLY A 177 15.78 -25.10 -16.00
CA GLY A 177 16.52 -25.66 -14.89
C GLY A 177 16.14 -27.12 -14.63
N TRP A 178 14.85 -27.43 -14.54
CA TRP A 178 14.37 -28.80 -14.34
C TRP A 178 14.69 -29.72 -15.52
N LEU A 179 14.58 -29.23 -16.76
CA LEU A 179 14.98 -30.00 -17.95
C LEU A 179 16.48 -30.30 -17.95
N ALA A 180 17.33 -29.37 -17.52
CA ALA A 180 18.77 -29.60 -17.41
C ALA A 180 19.10 -30.64 -16.33
N VAL A 181 18.43 -30.59 -15.17
CA VAL A 181 18.59 -31.57 -14.08
C VAL A 181 18.17 -32.96 -14.56
N LEU A 182 16.98 -33.09 -15.14
CA LEU A 182 16.46 -34.37 -15.64
C LEU A 182 17.28 -34.91 -16.82
N GLY A 183 17.71 -34.03 -17.74
CA GLY A 183 18.56 -34.40 -18.86
C GLY A 183 19.93 -34.92 -18.41
N THR A 184 20.55 -34.28 -17.41
CA THR A 184 21.82 -34.73 -16.83
C THR A 184 21.67 -36.08 -16.12
N LEU A 185 20.63 -36.23 -15.29
CA LEU A 185 20.34 -37.49 -14.60
C LEU A 185 20.10 -38.62 -15.61
N GLY A 186 19.34 -38.36 -16.67
CA GLY A 186 19.09 -39.30 -17.77
C GLY A 186 20.38 -39.69 -18.49
N GLY A 187 21.22 -38.72 -18.85
CA GLY A 187 22.50 -38.95 -19.53
C GLY A 187 23.49 -39.78 -18.70
N VAL A 188 23.65 -39.47 -17.42
CA VAL A 188 24.54 -40.22 -16.50
C VAL A 188 24.01 -41.64 -16.28
N SER A 189 22.71 -41.79 -16.07
CA SER A 189 22.07 -43.10 -15.90
C SER A 189 22.24 -43.96 -17.16
N PHE A 190 21.98 -43.39 -18.34
CA PHE A 190 22.19 -44.06 -19.62
C PHE A 190 23.66 -44.49 -19.81
N HIS A 191 24.60 -43.59 -19.54
CA HIS A 191 26.03 -43.90 -19.60
C HIS A 191 26.41 -45.05 -18.65
N GLY A 192 25.85 -45.06 -17.43
CA GLY A 192 26.03 -46.13 -16.45
C GLY A 192 25.50 -47.49 -16.93
N VAL A 193 24.28 -47.53 -17.47
CA VAL A 193 23.68 -48.77 -18.01
C VAL A 193 24.50 -49.31 -19.17
N VAL A 194 24.93 -48.43 -20.09
CA VAL A 194 25.79 -48.79 -21.22
C VAL A 194 27.08 -49.43 -20.72
N ARG A 195 27.76 -48.83 -19.73
CA ARG A 195 28.97 -49.41 -19.13
C ARG A 195 28.73 -50.81 -18.52
N ILE A 196 27.64 -51.00 -17.78
CA ILE A 196 27.31 -52.30 -17.16
C ILE A 196 27.05 -53.36 -18.24
N PHE A 197 26.29 -53.03 -19.28
CA PHE A 197 25.99 -53.95 -20.37
C PHE A 197 27.27 -54.40 -21.11
N PHE A 198 28.14 -53.46 -21.50
CA PHE A 198 29.38 -53.78 -22.22
C PHE A 198 30.41 -54.53 -21.35
N SER A 199 30.52 -54.22 -20.06
CA SER A 199 31.41 -54.94 -19.14
C SER A 199 30.96 -56.39 -18.90
N ARG A 200 29.66 -56.65 -18.81
CA ARG A 200 29.11 -58.02 -18.74
C ARG A 200 29.35 -58.80 -20.03
N LYS A 201 29.19 -58.17 -21.19
CA LYS A 201 29.50 -58.78 -22.49
C LYS A 201 30.98 -59.18 -22.60
N ARG A 202 31.90 -58.38 -22.06
CA ARG A 202 33.34 -58.67 -22.04
C ARG A 202 33.76 -59.75 -21.04
N ARG A 203 32.97 -60.03 -20.00
CA ARG A 203 33.23 -61.14 -19.05
C ARG A 203 32.65 -62.49 -19.51
N ASN A 204 31.66 -62.48 -20.40
CA ASN A 204 30.94 -63.67 -20.86
C ASN A 204 31.34 -64.13 -22.27
N GLY A 205 32.34 -63.50 -22.90
CA GLY A 205 32.97 -63.93 -24.15
C GLY A 205 34.47 -63.94 -23.99
#